data_AF-A0A0L6WNY6-F1
#
_entry.id   AF-A0A0L6WNY6-F1
#
_cell.length_a   1.000
_cell.length_b   1.000
_cell.length_c   1.000
_cell.angle_alpha   90.00
_cell.angle_beta   90.00
_cell.angle_gamma   90.00
#
_symmetry.space_group_name_H-M   'P 1'
#
loop_
_entity.id
_entity.type
_entity.pdbx_description
1 polymer ?
#
loop_
_entity_poly.entity_id
_entity_poly.type
_entity_poly.pdbx_seq_one_letter_code
_entity_poly.pdbx_strand_id
1 'polypeptide(L)'
;MLDQTKTEIRAKETIRILRLHINKKLTFNQHICKVIQKAKNTALGSHILANMIKGVSQMQLCTMYRACVVLVIMYTCPIWCTGKRVHLERLTKVQNYVMRHMAGVFRTMPTKMLEVDMAVPLLGIMLDMVVGSYANRLHKIKETNPIIE
;
A
#
# COMPACT_ATOMS: atom_id res chain seq x y z
N MET A 1 5.25 45.85 -3.62
CA MET A 1 5.82 45.23 -4.83
C MET A 1 5.33 43.80 -4.88
N LEU A 2 4.47 43.49 -5.84
CA LEU A 2 3.77 42.21 -5.99
C LEU A 2 4.66 41.29 -6.85
N ASP A 3 5.25 40.25 -6.25
CA ASP A 3 6.04 39.27 -7.00
C ASP A 3 5.10 38.29 -7.71
N GLN A 4 4.79 38.59 -8.98
CA GLN A 4 4.06 37.69 -9.87
C GLN A 4 5.04 36.71 -10.50
N THR A 5 5.48 35.69 -9.75
CA THR A 5 6.15 34.53 -10.33
C THR A 5 5.12 33.67 -11.07
N LYS A 6 4.91 34.01 -12.35
CA LYS A 6 4.11 33.23 -13.31
C LYS A 6 4.67 31.81 -13.39
N THR A 7 4.06 30.89 -12.65
CA THR A 7 4.43 29.48 -12.67
C THR A 7 3.83 28.83 -13.91
N GLU A 8 4.65 28.61 -14.93
CA GLU A 8 4.23 27.86 -16.11
C GLU A 8 4.10 26.37 -15.76
N ILE A 9 2.86 25.93 -15.52
CA ILE A 9 2.55 24.52 -15.25
C ILE A 9 2.52 23.77 -16.59
N ARG A 10 3.66 23.22 -17.01
CA ARG A 10 3.69 22.27 -18.14
C ARG A 10 2.85 21.03 -17.78
N ALA A 11 1.93 20.65 -18.67
CA ALA A 11 1.09 19.48 -18.53
C ALA A 11 1.92 18.18 -18.54
N LYS A 12 2.34 17.72 -17.35
CA LYS A 12 2.98 16.41 -17.19
C LYS A 12 1.95 15.30 -17.36
N GLU A 13 2.37 14.15 -17.88
CA GLU A 13 1.50 12.98 -18.05
C GLU A 13 1.00 12.40 -16.73
N THR A 14 1.75 12.65 -15.65
CA THR A 14 1.41 12.23 -14.29
C THR A 14 1.55 13.37 -13.30
N ILE A 15 0.56 13.52 -12.43
CA ILE A 15 0.54 14.49 -11.35
C ILE A 15 0.71 13.75 -10.03
N ARG A 16 1.45 14.35 -9.08
CA ARG A 16 1.64 13.81 -7.74
C ARG A 16 0.83 14.61 -6.74
N ILE A 17 -0.13 13.98 -6.07
CA ILE A 17 -0.95 14.58 -5.01
C ILE A 17 -0.82 13.71 -3.76
N LEU A 18 -0.39 14.27 -2.63
CA LEU A 18 -0.34 13.58 -1.33
C LEU A 18 0.30 12.17 -1.39
N ARG A 19 1.32 11.97 -2.25
CA ARG A 19 2.02 10.70 -2.56
C ARG A 19 1.30 9.72 -3.53
N LEU A 20 0.09 10.02 -3.97
CA LEU A 20 -0.57 9.37 -5.09
C LEU A 20 -0.05 9.91 -6.42
N HIS A 21 0.26 9.01 -7.37
CA HIS A 21 0.57 9.40 -8.75
C HIS A 21 -0.65 9.13 -9.64
N ILE A 22 -1.22 10.19 -10.18
CA ILE A 22 -2.42 10.13 -11.02
C ILE A 22 -2.00 10.32 -12.46
N ASN A 23 -2.39 9.38 -13.31
CA ASN A 23 -2.19 9.45 -14.76
C ASN A 23 -3.48 9.98 -15.41
N LYS A 24 -3.36 10.63 -16.58
CA LYS A 24 -4.53 11.12 -17.36
C LYS A 24 -5.62 10.06 -17.58
N LYS A 25 -5.23 8.79 -17.76
CA LYS A 25 -6.14 7.66 -17.99
C LYS A 25 -6.64 6.96 -16.70
N LEU A 26 -6.29 7.47 -15.52
CA LEU A 26 -6.60 6.86 -14.21
C LEU A 26 -6.27 5.35 -14.12
N THR A 27 -5.24 4.92 -14.85
CA THR A 27 -4.84 3.51 -14.89
C THR A 27 -4.04 3.08 -13.68
N PHE A 28 -3.42 4.02 -12.96
CA PHE A 28 -2.59 3.84 -11.76
C PHE A 28 -1.41 2.85 -11.85
N ASN A 29 -1.11 2.27 -13.03
CA ASN A 29 0.02 1.36 -13.24
C ASN A 29 1.36 1.88 -12.67
N GLN A 30 1.70 3.14 -12.97
CA GLN A 30 2.94 3.75 -12.48
C GLN A 30 2.92 3.96 -10.96
N HIS A 31 1.77 4.31 -10.39
CA HIS A 31 1.58 4.42 -8.95
C HIS A 31 1.82 3.07 -8.26
N ILE A 32 1.20 2.00 -8.75
CA ILE A 32 1.36 0.66 -8.20
C ILE A 32 2.81 0.20 -8.26
N CYS A 33 3.52 0.45 -9.37
CA CYS A 33 4.95 0.16 -9.45
C CYS A 33 5.75 0.89 -8.36
N LYS A 34 5.49 2.19 -8.14
CA LYS A 34 6.16 2.97 -7.09
C LYS A 34 5.80 2.50 -5.68
N VAL A 35 4.53 2.16 -5.42
CA VAL A 35 4.07 1.60 -4.15
C VAL A 35 4.75 0.26 -3.87
N ILE A 36 4.84 -0.62 -4.87
CA ILE A 36 5.55 -1.91 -4.77
C ILE A 36 7.03 -1.70 -4.46
N GLN A 37 7.70 -0.79 -5.16
CA GLN A 37 9.12 -0.51 -4.89
C GLN A 37 9.32 0.03 -3.47
N LYS A 38 8.45 0.94 -3.03
CA LYS A 38 8.50 1.47 -1.67
C LYS A 38 8.25 0.38 -0.62
N ALA A 39 7.24 -0.47 -0.83
CA ALA A 39 6.93 -1.60 0.04
C ALA A 39 8.11 -2.58 0.15
N LYS A 40 8.78 -2.90 -0.98
CA LYS A 40 9.99 -3.72 -1.00
C LYS A 40 11.11 -3.08 -0.20
N ASN A 41 11.39 -1.80 -0.40
CA ASN A 41 12.45 -1.10 0.33
C ASN A 41 12.17 -1.07 1.84
N THR A 42 10.91 -0.82 2.24
CA THR A 42 10.50 -0.88 3.64
C THR A 42 10.69 -2.29 4.22
N ALA A 43 10.32 -3.32 3.48
CA ALA A 43 10.52 -4.71 3.91
C ALA A 43 12.00 -5.10 4.04
N LEU A 44 12.86 -4.62 3.13
CA LEU A 44 14.30 -4.80 3.25
C LEU A 44 14.85 -4.12 4.51
N GLY A 45 14.36 -2.92 4.85
CA GLY A 45 14.69 -2.27 6.12
C GLY A 45 14.29 -3.10 7.34
N SER A 46 13.08 -3.65 7.34
CA SER A 46 12.61 -4.56 8.40
C SER A 46 13.47 -5.84 8.49
N HIS A 47 13.93 -6.37 7.36
CA HIS A 47 14.81 -7.54 7.32
C HIS A 47 16.21 -7.25 7.89
N ILE A 48 16.79 -6.09 7.58
CA ILE A 48 18.06 -5.67 8.18
C ILE A 48 17.94 -5.62 9.71
N LEU A 49 16.80 -5.11 10.20
CA LEU A 49 16.53 -5.06 11.63
C LEU A 49 16.33 -6.45 12.24
N ALA A 50 15.66 -7.36 11.52
CA ALA A 50 15.48 -8.75 11.94
C ALA A 50 16.81 -9.49 12.17
N ASN A 51 17.81 -9.21 11.33
CA ASN A 51 19.13 -9.84 11.37
C ASN A 51 20.12 -9.16 12.33
N MET A 52 19.66 -8.23 13.17
CA MET A 52 20.51 -7.59 14.17
C MET A 52 20.86 -8.56 15.31
N ILE A 53 22.03 -8.37 15.95
CA ILE A 53 22.63 -9.28 16.94
C ILE A 53 21.68 -9.66 18.10
N LYS A 54 20.75 -8.78 18.49
CA LYS A 54 19.78 -9.04 19.56
C LYS A 54 18.47 -9.69 19.10
N GLY A 55 18.30 -9.93 17.81
CA GLY A 55 17.10 -10.52 17.20
C GLY A 55 15.83 -9.67 17.37
N VAL A 56 14.90 -9.80 16.43
CA VAL A 56 13.53 -9.28 16.55
C VAL A 56 12.59 -10.47 16.57
N SER A 57 11.60 -10.47 17.46
CA SER A 57 10.64 -11.58 17.49
C SER A 57 9.78 -11.60 16.22
N GLN A 58 9.35 -12.78 15.78
CA GLN A 58 8.46 -12.93 14.62
C GLN A 58 7.19 -12.07 14.75
N MET A 59 6.63 -11.97 15.95
CA MET A 59 5.45 -11.14 16.25
C MET A 59 5.73 -9.64 16.08
N GLN A 60 6.92 -9.17 16.47
CA GLN A 60 7.35 -7.80 16.25
C GLN A 60 7.56 -7.51 14.76
N LEU A 61 8.11 -8.46 13.98
CA LEU A 61 8.22 -8.33 12.53
C LEU A 61 6.86 -8.23 11.86
N CYS A 62 5.89 -9.05 12.27
CA CYS A 62 4.50 -8.95 11.79
C CYS A 62 3.88 -7.59 12.09
N THR A 63 4.16 -7.06 13.29
CA THR A 63 3.70 -5.73 13.70
C THR A 63 4.31 -4.63 12.82
N MET A 64 5.62 -4.71 12.54
CA MET A 64 6.29 -3.77 11.64
C MET A 64 5.76 -3.85 10.21
N TYR A 65 5.49 -5.06 9.71
CA TYR A 65 4.86 -5.25 8.40
C TYR A 65 3.50 -4.54 8.31
N ARG A 66 2.63 -4.74 9.31
CA ARG A 66 1.33 -4.07 9.39
C ARG A 66 1.48 -2.55 9.52
N ALA A 67 2.41 -2.07 10.34
CA ALA A 67 2.59 -0.65 10.59
C ALA A 67 3.20 0.10 9.41
N CYS A 68 4.13 -0.51 8.68
CA CYS A 68 4.93 0.18 7.67
C CYS A 68 4.55 -0.22 6.24
N VAL A 69 4.56 -1.53 5.94
CA VAL A 69 4.34 -2.02 4.56
C VAL A 69 2.88 -1.92 4.16
N VAL A 70 1.98 -2.43 5.03
CA VAL A 70 0.53 -2.34 4.78
C VAL A 70 0.10 -0.88 4.72
N LEU A 71 0.61 -0.01 5.59
CA LEU A 71 0.28 1.42 5.56
C LEU A 71 0.66 2.08 4.23
N VAL A 72 1.83 1.77 3.67
CA VAL A 72 2.26 2.30 2.36
C VAL A 72 1.30 1.89 1.23
N ILE A 73 0.77 0.66 1.29
CA ILE A 73 -0.16 0.14 0.28
C ILE A 73 -1.57 0.73 0.50
N MET A 74 -2.05 0.72 1.74
CA MET A 74 -3.44 1.05 2.09
C MET A 74 -3.75 2.54 2.05
N TYR A 75 -2.75 3.41 2.28
CA TYR A 75 -2.97 4.85 2.41
C TYR A 75 -3.75 5.49 1.26
N THR A 76 -3.52 5.04 0.02
CA THR A 76 -4.19 5.57 -1.19
C THR A 76 -5.18 4.58 -1.81
N CYS A 77 -5.41 3.44 -1.15
CA CYS A 77 -6.19 2.33 -1.67
C CYS A 77 -7.58 2.74 -2.21
N PRO A 78 -8.40 3.54 -1.50
CA PRO A 78 -9.72 3.91 -1.98
C PRO A 78 -9.73 4.61 -3.35
N ILE A 79 -8.63 5.26 -3.73
CA ILE A 79 -8.56 6.06 -4.96
C ILE A 79 -8.14 5.20 -6.15
N TRP A 80 -7.16 4.31 -5.97
CA TRP A 80 -6.61 3.53 -7.08
C TRP A 80 -7.18 2.11 -7.18
N CYS A 81 -7.83 1.59 -6.15
CA CYS A 81 -8.33 0.21 -6.12
C CYS A 81 -9.58 0.06 -7.00
N THR A 82 -9.36 -0.10 -8.31
CA THR A 82 -10.42 -0.26 -9.32
C THR A 82 -10.86 -1.73 -9.52
N GLY A 83 -10.59 -2.63 -8.57
CA GLY A 83 -10.90 -4.06 -8.70
C GLY A 83 -10.08 -4.83 -9.74
N LYS A 84 -9.03 -4.21 -10.31
CA LYS A 84 -8.16 -4.85 -11.32
C LYS A 84 -7.33 -5.96 -10.68
N ARG A 85 -7.60 -7.21 -11.07
CA ARG A 85 -6.89 -8.41 -10.60
C ARG A 85 -5.37 -8.31 -10.76
N VAL A 86 -4.90 -7.71 -11.86
CA VAL A 86 -3.47 -7.52 -12.14
C VAL A 86 -2.76 -6.69 -11.04
N HIS A 87 -3.42 -5.69 -10.46
CA HIS A 87 -2.84 -4.90 -9.37
C HIS A 87 -2.78 -5.71 -8.08
N LEU A 88 -3.86 -6.43 -7.78
CA LEU A 88 -3.94 -7.29 -6.62
C LEU A 88 -2.86 -8.38 -6.66
N GLU A 89 -2.74 -9.10 -7.77
CA GLU A 89 -1.73 -10.15 -7.95
C GLU A 89 -0.30 -9.64 -7.75
N ARG A 90 0.02 -8.44 -8.26
CA ARG A 90 1.34 -7.82 -8.07
C ARG A 90 1.60 -7.49 -6.60
N LEU A 91 0.60 -6.99 -5.89
CA LEU A 91 0.69 -6.67 -4.47
C LEU A 91 0.79 -7.94 -3.62
N THR A 92 -0.01 -8.96 -3.90
CA THR A 92 0.05 -10.28 -3.25
C THR A 92 1.40 -10.94 -3.44
N LYS A 93 2.01 -10.84 -4.63
CA LYS A 93 3.39 -11.34 -4.86
C LYS A 93 4.40 -10.67 -3.93
N VAL A 94 4.27 -9.36 -3.69
CA VAL A 94 5.15 -8.63 -2.77
C VAL A 94 4.87 -9.04 -1.33
N GLN A 95 3.62 -9.14 -0.90
CA GLN A 95 3.28 -9.63 0.44
C GLN A 95 3.87 -11.03 0.70
N ASN A 96 3.68 -11.97 -0.22
CA ASN A 96 4.18 -13.32 -0.08
C ASN A 96 5.72 -13.36 -0.01
N TYR A 97 6.38 -12.53 -0.81
CA TYR A 97 7.82 -12.35 -0.73
C TYR A 97 8.25 -11.90 0.68
N VAL A 98 7.64 -10.83 1.19
CA VAL A 98 7.99 -10.26 2.49
C VAL A 98 7.68 -11.22 3.63
N MET A 99 6.51 -11.87 3.61
CA MET A 99 6.13 -12.85 4.63
C MET A 99 7.08 -14.04 4.69
N ARG A 100 7.52 -14.57 3.55
CA ARG A 100 8.48 -15.69 3.53
C ARG A 100 9.81 -15.29 4.14
N HIS A 101 10.28 -14.08 3.85
CA HIS A 101 11.49 -13.55 4.46
C HIS A 101 11.35 -13.35 5.98
N MET A 102 10.21 -12.82 6.45
CA MET A 102 9.98 -12.64 7.89
C MET A 102 9.81 -13.97 8.63
N ALA A 103 9.27 -15.00 7.98
CA ALA A 103 9.07 -16.33 8.56
C ALA A 103 10.34 -17.18 8.58
N GLY A 104 11.31 -16.87 7.71
CA GLY A 104 12.44 -17.78 7.47
C GLY A 104 12.02 -19.12 6.85
N VAL A 105 10.85 -19.18 6.20
CA VAL A 105 10.30 -20.43 5.65
C VAL A 105 10.76 -20.70 4.22
N PHE A 106 10.59 -21.96 3.79
CA PHE A 106 10.91 -22.37 2.43
C PHE A 106 10.12 -21.59 1.38
N ARG A 107 10.76 -21.38 0.22
CA ARG A 107 10.15 -20.71 -0.94
C ARG A 107 8.87 -21.42 -1.44
N THR A 108 8.76 -22.73 -1.24
CA THR A 108 7.66 -23.58 -1.70
C THR A 108 6.47 -23.61 -0.73
N MET A 109 6.59 -23.02 0.47
CA MET A 109 5.51 -23.05 1.45
C MET A 109 4.23 -22.40 0.89
N PRO A 110 3.06 -23.05 1.03
CA PRO A 110 1.78 -22.50 0.60
C PRO A 110 1.46 -21.17 1.30
N THR A 111 0.96 -20.19 0.54
CA THR A 111 0.63 -18.85 1.08
C THR A 111 -0.42 -18.91 2.19
N LYS A 112 -1.43 -19.78 2.08
CA LYS A 112 -2.47 -19.93 3.10
C LYS A 112 -1.90 -20.36 4.46
N MET A 113 -0.87 -21.19 4.46
CA MET A 113 -0.22 -21.63 5.70
C MET A 113 0.54 -20.47 6.35
N LEU A 114 1.18 -19.64 5.53
CA LEU A 114 1.92 -18.46 5.96
C LEU A 114 1.02 -17.39 6.59
N GLU A 115 -0.20 -17.24 6.10
CA GLU A 115 -1.20 -16.33 6.67
C GLU A 115 -1.60 -16.74 8.09
N VAL A 116 -1.82 -18.04 8.30
CA VAL A 116 -2.15 -18.60 9.62
C VAL A 116 -0.98 -18.45 10.58
N ASP A 117 0.23 -18.78 10.13
CA ASP A 117 1.45 -18.72 10.94
C ASP A 117 1.79 -17.27 11.37
N MET A 118 1.63 -16.30 10.47
CA MET A 118 1.90 -14.88 10.75
C MET A 118 0.72 -14.13 11.36
N ALA A 119 -0.45 -14.75 11.45
CA ALA A 119 -1.71 -14.10 11.79
C ALA A 119 -1.95 -12.82 10.98
N VAL A 120 -1.57 -12.78 9.70
CA VAL A 120 -1.71 -11.62 8.79
C VAL A 120 -2.63 -12.01 7.62
N PRO A 121 -3.72 -11.28 7.38
CA PRO A 121 -4.65 -11.60 6.29
C PRO A 121 -4.07 -11.25 4.91
N LEU A 122 -4.64 -11.87 3.86
CA LEU A 122 -4.39 -11.51 2.47
C LEU A 122 -4.64 -10.03 2.21
N LEU A 123 -3.75 -9.39 1.44
CA LEU A 123 -3.89 -8.00 1.01
C LEU A 123 -5.23 -7.73 0.32
N GLY A 124 -5.78 -8.70 -0.44
CA GLY A 124 -7.07 -8.53 -1.10
C GLY A 124 -8.20 -8.21 -0.12
N ILE A 125 -8.33 -9.03 0.93
CA ILE A 125 -9.36 -8.85 1.96
C ILE A 125 -9.18 -7.50 2.67
N MET A 126 -7.94 -7.12 2.96
CA MET A 126 -7.65 -5.84 3.59
C MET A 126 -8.00 -4.65 2.69
N LEU A 127 -7.69 -4.72 1.39
CA LEU A 127 -8.01 -3.68 0.42
C LEU A 127 -9.54 -3.53 0.33
N ASP A 128 -10.27 -4.63 0.19
CA ASP A 128 -11.74 -4.61 0.11
C ASP A 128 -12.38 -4.02 1.37
N MET A 129 -11.85 -4.37 2.55
CA MET A 129 -12.31 -3.80 3.82
C MET A 129 -12.09 -2.28 3.89
N VAL A 130 -10.93 -1.80 3.46
CA VAL A 130 -10.57 -0.38 3.48
C VAL A 130 -11.40 0.41 2.46
N VAL A 131 -11.55 -0.11 1.24
CA VAL A 131 -12.38 0.50 0.20
C VAL A 131 -13.84 0.53 0.63
N GLY A 132 -14.37 -0.58 1.14
CA GLY A 132 -15.74 -0.68 1.63
C GLY A 132 -16.02 0.26 2.80
N SER A 133 -15.09 0.34 3.77
CA SER A 133 -15.21 1.28 4.89
C SER A 133 -15.18 2.74 4.44
N TYR A 134 -14.36 3.06 3.44
CA TYR A 134 -14.30 4.39 2.85
C TYR A 134 -15.59 4.74 2.10
N ALA A 135 -16.10 3.82 1.27
CA ALA A 135 -17.37 3.99 0.57
C ALA A 135 -18.54 4.20 1.55
N ASN A 136 -18.62 3.39 2.61
CA ASN A 136 -19.61 3.56 3.67
C ASN A 136 -19.49 4.91 4.37
N ARG A 137 -18.27 5.44 4.53
CA ARG A 137 -18.07 6.77 5.10
C ARG A 137 -18.58 7.85 4.15
N LEU A 138 -18.31 7.74 2.85
CA LEU A 138 -18.82 8.67 1.85
C LEU A 138 -20.36 8.69 1.84
N HIS A 139 -21.00 7.53 1.92
CA HIS A 139 -22.46 7.43 2.00
C HIS A 139 -23.08 8.06 3.27
N LYS A 140 -22.31 8.16 4.35
CA LYS A 140 -22.76 8.76 5.62
C LYS A 140 -22.45 10.25 5.73
N ILE A 141 -21.90 10.87 4.68
CA ILE A 141 -21.62 12.31 4.69
C ILE A 141 -22.95 13.07 4.73
N LYS A 142 -23.07 14.01 5.67
CA LYS A 142 -24.22 14.93 5.74
C LYS A 142 -24.19 15.89 4.55
N GLU A 143 -25.36 16.26 4.04
CA GLU A 143 -25.48 17.20 2.92
C GLU A 143 -24.91 18.60 3.21
N THR A 144 -24.71 18.96 4.49
CA THR A 144 -24.04 20.20 4.92
C THR A 144 -22.51 20.17 4.77
N ASN A 145 -21.91 19.10 4.22
CA ASN A 145 -20.46 19.02 4.07
C ASN A 145 -20.00 19.84 2.86
N PRO A 146 -19.00 20.73 2.98
CA PRO A 146 -18.43 21.53 1.87
C PRO A 146 -17.85 20.71 0.71
N ILE A 147 -17.84 19.37 0.80
CA ILE A 147 -17.45 18.47 -0.29
C ILE A 147 -18.61 18.23 -1.28
N ILE A 148 -19.86 18.48 -0.88
CA ILE A 148 -21.08 18.21 -1.66
C ILE A 148 -21.62 19.48 -2.35
N GLU A 149 -21.25 20.68 -1.87
CA GLU A 149 -21.53 21.98 -2.54
C GLU A 149 -20.68 22.18 -3.80
#